data_AF-A0A0G0SZ84-F1
#
_entry.id   AF-A0A0G0SZ84-F1
#
_cell.length_a   1.000
_cell.length_b   1.000
_cell.length_c   1.000
_cell.angle_alpha   90.00
_cell.angle_beta   90.00
_cell.angle_gamma   90.00
#
_symmetry.space_group_name_H-M   'P 1'
#
loop_
_entity.id
_entity.type
_entity.pdbx_description
1 polymer ?
#
loop_
_entity_poly.entity_id
_entity_poly.type
_entity_poly.pdbx_seq_one_letter_code
_entity_poly.pdbx_strand_id
1 'polypeptide(L)'
;PSSLRKNLSILREEIKHDPYLRGIPSLKKSLISFHAKDDCPEVREKVFKLIGTLDFTAEIYFARKNETTFEKRFHRKESAFYDYLITKLFENKLHLAKDNKIYFAVRGSSTRQQPLENAIQQSVKLFEKKHYHKNKSSIKVQAQTPSGEPCLQIIDYINWAIQRAYTNQEIRFYKTIESKIKYLVDLYDTSNYPDNYYSKKNPFDIKKIGPL
;
A
#
# COMPACT_ATOMS: atom_id res chain seq x y z
N PRO A 1 -1.89 -14.50 4.04
CA PRO A 1 -1.75 -15.01 5.43
C PRO A 1 -3.13 -15.27 6.06
N SER A 2 -3.37 -16.45 6.65
CA SER A 2 -4.70 -16.85 7.15
C SER A 2 -5.17 -16.03 8.36
N SER A 3 -4.26 -15.75 9.30
CA SER A 3 -4.55 -14.97 10.51
C SER A 3 -5.07 -13.56 10.20
N LEU A 4 -4.44 -12.84 9.26
CA LEU A 4 -4.86 -11.50 8.85
C LEU A 4 -6.31 -11.49 8.33
N ARG A 5 -6.64 -12.45 7.44
CA ARG A 5 -7.99 -12.57 6.86
C ARG A 5 -9.04 -12.94 7.91
N LYS A 6 -8.68 -13.83 8.84
CA LYS A 6 -9.54 -14.22 9.97
C LYS A 6 -9.85 -13.02 10.86
N ASN A 7 -8.85 -12.25 11.25
CA ASN A 7 -9.03 -11.08 12.11
C ASN A 7 -9.89 -9.99 11.48
N LEU A 8 -9.72 -9.68 10.19
CA LEU A 8 -10.61 -8.76 9.48
C LEU A 8 -12.06 -9.26 9.43
N SER A 9 -12.25 -10.58 9.35
CA SER A 9 -13.59 -11.18 9.34
C SER A 9 -14.26 -11.10 10.72
N ILE A 10 -13.49 -11.35 11.78
CA ILE A 10 -13.95 -11.17 13.17
C ILE A 10 -14.40 -9.72 13.39
N LEU A 11 -13.56 -8.75 13.01
CA LEU A 11 -13.90 -7.34 13.17
C LEU A 11 -15.15 -6.94 12.38
N ARG A 12 -15.36 -7.47 11.17
CA ARG A 12 -16.60 -7.23 10.41
C ARG A 12 -17.83 -7.74 11.15
N GLU A 13 -17.75 -8.93 11.75
CA GLU A 13 -18.85 -9.47 12.55
C GLU A 13 -19.08 -8.66 13.83
N GLU A 14 -18.05 -8.18 14.50
CA GLU A 14 -18.19 -7.27 15.66
C GLU A 14 -18.92 -5.98 15.25
N ILE A 15 -18.50 -5.35 14.16
CA ILE A 15 -19.11 -4.13 13.61
C ILE A 15 -20.57 -4.33 13.22
N LYS A 16 -20.90 -5.49 12.63
CA LYS A 16 -22.27 -5.86 12.25
C LYS A 16 -23.23 -5.89 13.43
N HIS A 17 -22.75 -6.34 14.59
CA HIS A 17 -23.56 -6.48 15.79
C HIS A 17 -23.47 -5.27 16.74
N ASP A 18 -22.70 -4.24 16.39
CA ASP A 18 -22.55 -3.02 17.18
C ASP A 18 -23.83 -2.15 17.06
N PRO A 19 -24.63 -1.99 18.14
CA PRO A 19 -25.86 -1.21 18.08
C PRO A 19 -25.62 0.27 17.79
N TYR A 20 -24.45 0.80 18.16
CA TYR A 20 -24.10 2.20 17.96
C TYR A 20 -23.92 2.53 16.47
N LEU A 21 -23.41 1.58 15.69
CA LEU A 21 -23.18 1.77 14.26
C LEU A 21 -24.45 1.57 13.41
N ARG A 22 -25.55 1.12 14.04
CA ARG A 22 -26.79 0.83 13.33
C ARG A 22 -27.36 2.08 12.66
N GLY A 23 -27.70 1.96 11.39
CA GLY A 23 -28.30 3.04 10.59
C GLY A 23 -27.30 3.93 9.88
N ILE A 24 -25.99 3.81 10.14
CA ILE A 24 -24.96 4.52 9.38
C ILE A 24 -24.97 4.02 7.92
N PRO A 25 -25.19 4.89 6.91
CA PRO A 25 -25.34 4.44 5.52
C PRO A 25 -24.12 3.72 4.95
N SER A 26 -22.90 4.16 5.30
CA SER A 26 -21.65 3.56 4.81
C SER A 26 -21.41 2.14 5.32
N LEU A 27 -22.04 1.76 6.45
CA LEU A 27 -21.88 0.45 7.07
C LEU A 27 -22.19 -0.70 6.11
N LYS A 28 -23.19 -0.52 5.22
CA LYS A 28 -23.56 -1.51 4.21
C LYS A 28 -22.36 -1.95 3.37
N LYS A 29 -21.45 -1.03 3.03
CA LYS A 29 -20.22 -1.32 2.29
C LYS A 29 -19.15 -1.94 3.18
N SER A 30 -18.96 -1.40 4.39
CA SER A 30 -17.97 -1.88 5.36
C SER A 30 -18.16 -3.36 5.72
N LEU A 31 -19.41 -3.84 5.74
CA LEU A 31 -19.73 -5.25 5.99
C LEU A 31 -19.31 -6.20 4.86
N ILE A 32 -19.13 -5.69 3.63
CA ILE A 32 -18.62 -6.44 2.49
C ILE A 32 -17.08 -6.37 2.46
N SER A 33 -16.54 -5.16 2.52
CA SER A 33 -15.11 -4.89 2.53
C SER A 33 -14.86 -3.51 3.12
N PHE A 34 -13.92 -3.43 4.06
CA PHE A 34 -13.44 -2.13 4.56
C PHE A 34 -12.75 -1.34 3.45
N HIS A 35 -12.96 -0.04 3.46
CA HIS A 35 -12.37 0.92 2.54
C HIS A 35 -12.25 2.27 3.24
N ALA A 36 -11.01 2.70 3.51
CA ALA A 36 -10.75 3.79 4.47
C ALA A 36 -11.44 5.11 4.10
N LYS A 37 -11.59 5.39 2.80
CA LYS A 37 -12.32 6.59 2.33
C LYS A 37 -13.82 6.53 2.60
N ASP A 38 -14.42 5.35 2.53
CA ASP A 38 -15.88 5.16 2.59
C ASP A 38 -16.36 4.87 4.03
N ASP A 39 -15.50 4.26 4.84
CA ASP A 39 -15.80 3.90 6.22
C ASP A 39 -15.99 5.12 7.13
N CYS A 40 -16.98 5.05 8.03
CA CYS A 40 -17.20 6.09 9.04
C CYS A 40 -16.04 6.16 10.03
N PRO A 41 -15.88 7.27 10.78
CA PRO A 41 -14.76 7.46 11.70
C PRO A 41 -14.56 6.31 12.70
N GLU A 42 -15.65 5.75 13.22
CA GLU A 42 -15.64 4.69 14.23
C GLU A 42 -15.17 3.35 13.64
N VAL A 43 -15.63 3.01 12.43
CA VAL A 43 -15.12 1.84 11.70
C VAL A 43 -13.64 2.02 11.40
N ARG A 44 -13.24 3.21 10.94
CA ARG A 44 -11.82 3.51 10.68
C ARG A 44 -10.96 3.32 11.92
N GLU A 45 -11.40 3.84 13.06
CA GLU A 45 -10.69 3.68 14.32
C GLU A 45 -10.50 2.21 14.68
N LYS A 46 -11.57 1.41 14.63
CA LYS A 46 -11.51 -0.03 14.93
C LYS A 46 -10.57 -0.77 13.97
N VAL A 47 -10.60 -0.45 12.67
CA VAL A 47 -9.71 -1.07 11.67
C VAL A 47 -8.25 -0.66 11.90
N PHE A 48 -7.95 0.62 12.15
CA PHE A 48 -6.57 1.04 12.45
C PHE A 48 -6.01 0.39 13.72
N LYS A 49 -6.83 0.30 14.79
CA LYS A 49 -6.46 -0.42 16.01
C LYS A 49 -6.15 -1.88 15.72
N LEU A 50 -6.98 -2.55 14.93
CA LEU A 50 -6.71 -3.93 14.51
C LEU A 50 -5.41 -4.03 13.71
N ILE A 51 -5.20 -3.18 12.70
CA ILE A 51 -3.97 -3.19 11.89
C ILE A 51 -2.73 -3.07 12.78
N GLY A 52 -2.78 -2.24 13.83
CA GLY A 52 -1.70 -2.09 14.81
C GLY A 52 -1.34 -3.38 15.57
N THR A 53 -2.24 -4.36 15.66
CA THR A 53 -1.98 -5.64 16.37
C THR A 53 -1.57 -6.79 15.45
N LEU A 54 -1.83 -6.70 14.14
CA LEU A 54 -1.56 -7.79 13.18
C LEU A 54 -0.05 -8.02 12.97
N ASP A 55 0.33 -9.28 12.77
CA ASP A 55 1.73 -9.66 12.49
C ASP A 55 2.06 -9.56 11.00
N PHE A 56 2.54 -8.38 10.60
CA PHE A 56 3.08 -8.12 9.27
C PHE A 56 3.92 -6.84 9.29
N THR A 57 4.68 -6.62 8.20
CA THR A 57 5.32 -5.34 7.92
C THR A 57 4.92 -4.83 6.53
N ALA A 58 4.85 -3.52 6.37
CA ALA A 58 4.61 -2.84 5.11
C ALA A 58 5.81 -2.00 4.69
N GLU A 59 6.01 -1.91 3.38
CA GLU A 59 6.90 -0.96 2.74
C GLU A 59 6.09 -0.10 1.78
N ILE A 60 6.29 1.22 1.82
CA ILE A 60 5.47 2.17 1.07
C ILE A 60 6.36 3.10 0.25
N TYR A 61 5.96 3.34 -0.99
CA TYR A 61 6.63 4.24 -1.90
C TYR A 61 5.66 5.35 -2.27
N PHE A 62 5.93 6.55 -1.78
CA PHE A 62 5.14 7.75 -2.07
C PHE A 62 5.71 8.47 -3.29
N ALA A 63 4.82 8.89 -4.20
CA ALA A 63 5.19 9.63 -5.40
C ALA A 63 4.12 10.66 -5.74
N ARG A 64 4.56 11.90 -5.99
CA ARG A 64 3.68 12.97 -6.50
C ARG A 64 3.45 12.81 -7.99
N LYS A 65 2.20 12.87 -8.44
CA LYS A 65 1.88 12.96 -9.88
C LYS A 65 1.95 14.42 -10.34
N ASN A 66 3.12 15.06 -10.20
CA ASN A 66 3.29 16.43 -10.68
C ASN A 66 3.21 16.47 -12.22
N GLU A 67 2.62 17.53 -12.78
CA GLU A 67 2.32 17.60 -14.22
C GLU A 67 3.58 17.52 -15.08
N THR A 68 4.62 18.27 -14.71
CA THR A 68 5.86 18.33 -15.47
C THR A 68 6.55 16.97 -15.59
N THR A 69 6.66 16.20 -14.50
CA THR A 69 7.25 14.85 -14.53
C THR A 69 6.30 13.89 -15.24
N PHE A 70 5.00 13.98 -14.98
CA PHE A 70 4.01 13.11 -15.62
C PHE A 70 4.02 13.27 -17.15
N GLU A 71 4.19 14.49 -17.64
CA GLU A 71 4.32 14.78 -19.06
C GLU A 71 5.69 14.39 -19.61
N LYS A 72 6.79 14.91 -19.05
CA LYS A 72 8.12 14.72 -19.62
C LYS A 72 8.62 13.29 -19.53
N ARG A 73 8.38 12.61 -18.40
CA ARG A 73 8.94 11.28 -18.11
C ARG A 73 7.99 10.16 -18.50
N PHE A 74 6.69 10.37 -18.33
CA PHE A 74 5.69 9.33 -18.54
C PHE A 74 4.80 9.60 -19.76
N HIS A 75 5.03 10.69 -20.50
CA HIS A 75 4.28 11.05 -21.71
C HIS A 75 2.77 11.07 -21.48
N ARG A 76 2.35 11.55 -20.31
CA ARG A 76 0.95 11.58 -19.85
C ARG A 76 0.26 10.21 -19.79
N LYS A 77 1.04 9.10 -19.81
CA LYS A 77 0.51 7.73 -19.71
C LYS A 77 0.44 7.31 -18.24
N GLU A 78 -0.76 7.20 -17.70
CA GLU A 78 -0.98 6.74 -16.31
C GLU A 78 -0.41 5.35 -16.08
N SER A 79 -0.60 4.43 -17.03
CA SER A 79 -0.09 3.07 -16.93
C SER A 79 1.43 3.04 -16.74
N ALA A 80 2.18 3.84 -17.51
CA ALA A 80 3.63 3.93 -17.40
C ALA A 80 4.08 4.48 -16.03
N PHE A 81 3.34 5.44 -15.47
CA PHE A 81 3.59 5.93 -14.11
C PHE A 81 3.40 4.82 -13.06
N TYR A 82 2.28 4.10 -13.10
CA TYR A 82 2.04 2.99 -12.17
C TYR A 82 3.05 1.85 -12.33
N ASP A 83 3.40 1.47 -13.56
CA ASP A 83 4.36 0.40 -13.83
C ASP A 83 5.76 0.76 -13.30
N TYR A 84 6.13 2.04 -13.39
CA TYR A 84 7.33 2.57 -12.75
C TYR A 84 7.30 2.45 -11.22
N LEU A 85 6.19 2.83 -10.57
CA LEU A 85 6.08 2.71 -9.11
C LEU A 85 6.16 1.26 -8.64
N ILE A 86 5.52 0.34 -9.35
CA ILE A 86 5.61 -1.11 -9.06
C ILE A 86 7.05 -1.59 -9.20
N THR A 87 7.72 -1.20 -10.29
CA THR A 87 9.12 -1.54 -10.52
C THR A 87 10.00 -1.08 -9.36
N LYS A 88 9.77 0.14 -8.84
CA LYS A 88 10.50 0.70 -7.70
C LYS A 88 10.19 0.02 -6.38
N LEU A 89 8.93 -0.31 -6.12
CA LEU A 89 8.50 -0.99 -4.90
C LEU A 89 9.15 -2.38 -4.75
N PHE A 90 9.31 -3.11 -5.86
CA PHE A 90 9.86 -4.47 -5.85
C PHE A 90 11.36 -4.57 -6.20
N GLU A 91 12.01 -3.44 -6.50
CA GLU A 91 13.44 -3.40 -6.79
C GLU A 91 14.24 -3.96 -5.59
N ASN A 92 15.07 -4.98 -5.83
CA ASN A 92 15.89 -5.64 -4.81
C ASN A 92 15.08 -6.31 -3.67
N LYS A 93 13.85 -6.79 -3.92
CA LYS A 93 13.02 -7.47 -2.90
C LYS A 93 12.75 -8.93 -3.19
N LEU A 94 12.43 -9.27 -4.44
CA LEU A 94 11.84 -10.57 -4.78
C LEU A 94 12.79 -11.76 -4.62
N HIS A 95 14.11 -11.52 -4.58
CA HIS A 95 15.11 -12.57 -4.34
C HIS A 95 15.21 -12.98 -2.86
N LEU A 96 14.63 -12.21 -1.93
CA LEU A 96 14.75 -12.44 -0.48
C LEU A 96 13.89 -13.61 0.01
N ALA A 97 12.93 -14.06 -0.79
CA ALA A 97 12.06 -15.20 -0.49
C ALA A 97 12.03 -16.16 -1.67
N LYS A 98 11.97 -17.47 -1.39
CA LYS A 98 11.86 -18.50 -2.43
C LYS A 98 10.56 -18.40 -3.24
N ASP A 99 9.47 -18.05 -2.57
CA ASP A 99 8.12 -17.98 -3.15
C ASP A 99 7.47 -16.63 -2.85
N ASN A 100 7.17 -15.86 -3.89
CA ASN A 100 6.52 -14.55 -3.80
C ASN A 100 5.11 -14.62 -4.37
N LYS A 101 4.09 -14.37 -3.54
CA LYS A 101 2.69 -14.24 -3.96
C LYS A 101 2.27 -12.79 -3.84
N ILE A 102 2.00 -12.15 -4.96
CA ILE A 102 1.72 -10.72 -5.05
C ILE A 102 0.27 -10.53 -5.49
N TYR A 103 -0.49 -9.80 -4.68
CA TYR A 103 -1.88 -9.46 -4.98
C TYR A 103 -1.99 -7.98 -5.28
N PHE A 104 -2.69 -7.64 -6.36
CA PHE A 104 -3.01 -6.25 -6.72
C PHE A 104 -4.52 -6.04 -6.70
N ALA A 105 -4.95 -4.88 -6.23
CA ALA A 105 -6.36 -4.50 -6.28
C ALA A 105 -6.78 -4.20 -7.73
N VAL A 106 -7.89 -4.79 -8.17
CA VAL A 106 -8.53 -4.47 -9.46
C VAL A 106 -9.16 -3.08 -9.38
N ARG A 107 -8.94 -2.23 -10.39
CA ARG A 107 -9.57 -0.90 -10.52
C ARG A 107 -10.59 -0.93 -11.65
N GLY A 108 -11.88 -0.95 -11.31
CA GLY A 108 -12.97 -1.00 -12.29
C GLY A 108 -13.11 -2.37 -12.96
N SER A 109 -13.46 -2.40 -14.25
CA SER A 109 -13.72 -3.63 -15.01
C SER A 109 -12.50 -4.19 -15.75
N SER A 110 -11.38 -3.46 -15.83
CA SER A 110 -10.20 -3.90 -16.60
C SER A 110 -9.19 -4.66 -15.74
N THR A 111 -8.84 -5.86 -16.18
CA THR A 111 -7.81 -6.69 -15.56
C THR A 111 -6.43 -6.24 -16.06
N ARG A 112 -5.71 -5.43 -15.30
CA ARG A 112 -4.31 -5.03 -15.62
C ARG A 112 -3.27 -6.14 -15.36
N GLN A 113 -3.65 -7.41 -15.44
CA GLN A 113 -2.79 -8.54 -15.06
C GLN A 113 -1.44 -8.55 -15.80
N GLN A 114 -1.46 -8.53 -17.15
CA GLN A 114 -0.24 -8.60 -17.96
C GLN A 114 0.70 -7.39 -17.74
N PRO A 115 0.22 -6.12 -17.73
CA PRO A 115 1.08 -4.99 -17.37
C PRO A 115 1.73 -5.09 -15.99
N LEU A 116 0.99 -5.56 -14.98
CA LEU A 116 1.52 -5.73 -13.62
C LEU A 116 2.62 -6.79 -13.58
N GLU A 117 2.41 -7.93 -14.24
CA GLU A 117 3.44 -8.97 -14.39
C GLU A 117 4.69 -8.43 -15.08
N ASN A 118 4.52 -7.66 -16.15
CA ASN A 118 5.65 -7.05 -16.88
C ASN A 118 6.46 -6.09 -16.00
N ALA A 119 5.79 -5.25 -15.18
CA ALA A 119 6.47 -4.36 -14.23
C ALA A 119 7.24 -5.12 -13.15
N ILE A 120 6.67 -6.22 -12.64
CA ILE A 120 7.35 -7.12 -11.70
C ILE A 120 8.57 -7.77 -12.35
N GLN A 121 8.45 -8.30 -13.57
CA GLN A 121 9.57 -8.88 -14.30
C GLN A 121 10.67 -7.84 -14.60
N GLN A 122 10.28 -6.59 -14.87
CA GLN A 122 11.24 -5.50 -15.02
C GLN A 122 12.02 -5.25 -13.71
N SER A 123 11.37 -5.31 -12.55
CA SER A 123 12.06 -5.17 -11.25
C SER A 123 13.09 -6.29 -11.03
N VAL A 124 12.78 -7.52 -11.46
CA VAL A 124 13.71 -8.66 -11.42
C VAL A 124 14.91 -8.41 -12.32
N LYS A 125 14.70 -8.05 -13.59
CA LYS A 125 15.79 -7.76 -14.54
C LYS A 125 16.74 -6.67 -14.02
N LEU A 126 16.20 -5.62 -13.40
CA LEU A 126 17.00 -4.55 -12.81
C LEU A 126 17.86 -5.07 -11.66
N PHE A 127 17.31 -5.89 -10.77
CA PHE A 127 18.07 -6.54 -9.71
C PHE A 127 19.19 -7.42 -10.28
N GLU A 128 18.88 -8.30 -11.24
CA GLU A 128 19.89 -9.22 -11.81
C GLU A 128 21.04 -8.48 -12.48
N LYS A 129 20.72 -7.40 -13.22
CA LYS A 129 21.73 -6.56 -13.86
C LYS A 129 22.59 -5.83 -12.83
N LYS A 130 21.98 -5.29 -11.77
CA LYS A 130 22.68 -4.49 -10.75
C LYS A 130 23.60 -5.35 -9.88
N HIS A 131 23.17 -6.57 -9.55
CA HIS A 131 23.86 -7.44 -8.59
C HIS A 131 24.62 -8.59 -9.26
N TYR A 132 24.56 -8.71 -10.60
CA TYR A 132 25.14 -9.83 -11.35
C TYR A 132 24.72 -11.20 -10.81
N HIS A 133 23.49 -11.30 -10.31
CA HIS A 133 22.96 -12.48 -9.63
C HIS A 133 21.58 -12.84 -10.19
N LYS A 134 21.33 -14.13 -10.46
CA LYS A 134 20.04 -14.59 -10.97
C LYS A 134 19.01 -14.74 -9.86
N ASN A 135 17.82 -14.18 -10.07
CA ASN A 135 16.70 -14.41 -9.18
C ASN A 135 16.09 -15.78 -9.48
N LYS A 136 16.19 -16.71 -8.52
CA LYS A 136 15.66 -18.08 -8.63
C LYS A 136 14.28 -18.24 -7.98
N SER A 137 13.70 -17.16 -7.47
CA SER A 137 12.44 -17.20 -6.75
C SER A 137 11.26 -17.41 -7.69
N SER A 138 10.27 -18.18 -7.21
CA SER A 138 8.97 -18.27 -7.84
C SER A 138 8.17 -16.99 -7.55
N ILE A 139 7.51 -16.45 -8.57
CA ILE A 139 6.72 -15.22 -8.46
C ILE A 139 5.36 -15.45 -9.11
N LYS A 140 4.30 -15.30 -8.32
CA LYS A 140 2.91 -15.37 -8.78
C LYS A 140 2.21 -14.04 -8.52
N VAL A 141 1.73 -13.40 -9.58
CA VAL A 141 0.97 -12.15 -9.51
C VAL A 141 -0.51 -12.48 -9.71
N GLN A 142 -1.40 -11.89 -8.92
CA GLN A 142 -2.85 -12.05 -9.09
C GLN A 142 -3.58 -10.73 -8.83
N ALA A 143 -4.40 -10.30 -9.79
CA ALA A 143 -5.36 -9.24 -9.56
C ALA A 143 -6.57 -9.79 -8.77
N GLN A 144 -7.01 -9.06 -7.74
CA GLN A 144 -8.14 -9.42 -6.87
C GLN A 144 -8.94 -8.19 -6.46
N THR A 145 -10.22 -8.40 -6.11
CA THR A 145 -11.00 -7.36 -5.41
C THR A 145 -10.62 -7.35 -3.92
N PRO A 146 -10.86 -6.25 -3.19
CA PRO A 146 -10.65 -6.22 -1.74
C PRO A 146 -11.48 -7.26 -0.96
N SER A 147 -12.64 -7.68 -1.50
CA SER A 147 -13.44 -8.77 -0.94
C SER A 147 -12.85 -10.15 -1.21
N GLY A 148 -12.25 -10.37 -2.40
CA GLY A 148 -11.60 -11.64 -2.78
C GLY A 148 -10.25 -11.85 -2.09
N GLU A 149 -9.49 -10.78 -1.84
CA GLU A 149 -8.28 -10.80 -1.02
C GLU A 149 -8.35 -9.73 0.08
N PRO A 150 -8.78 -10.10 1.30
CA PRO A 150 -8.95 -9.16 2.41
C PRO A 150 -7.68 -8.40 2.81
N CYS A 151 -6.48 -8.95 2.55
CA CYS A 151 -5.24 -8.24 2.86
C CYS A 151 -5.09 -6.94 2.05
N LEU A 152 -5.78 -6.80 0.91
CA LEU A 152 -5.81 -5.55 0.15
C LEU A 152 -6.50 -4.41 0.92
N GLN A 153 -7.45 -4.73 1.82
CA GLN A 153 -8.10 -3.74 2.69
C GLN A 153 -7.11 -3.13 3.71
N ILE A 154 -6.13 -3.92 4.17
CA ILE A 154 -5.09 -3.44 5.08
C ILE A 154 -4.20 -2.41 4.36
N ILE A 155 -3.75 -2.74 3.15
CA ILE A 155 -2.91 -1.83 2.35
C ILE A 155 -3.69 -0.59 1.92
N ASP A 156 -5.00 -0.68 1.64
CA ASP A 156 -5.87 0.48 1.41
C ASP A 156 -5.81 1.47 2.59
N TYR A 157 -6.02 0.97 3.81
CA TYR A 157 -5.93 1.77 5.03
C TYR A 157 -4.56 2.40 5.26
N ILE A 158 -3.48 1.66 4.99
CA ILE A 158 -2.11 2.18 5.12
C ILE A 158 -1.86 3.30 4.09
N ASN A 159 -2.24 3.07 2.83
CA ASN A 159 -2.11 4.06 1.78
C ASN A 159 -2.91 5.33 2.10
N TRP A 160 -4.13 5.16 2.63
CA TRP A 160 -4.97 6.27 3.04
C TRP A 160 -4.37 7.06 4.20
N ALA A 161 -3.85 6.38 5.24
CA ALA A 161 -3.19 7.03 6.36
C ALA A 161 -1.98 7.88 5.93
N ILE A 162 -1.18 7.35 5.01
CA ILE A 162 -0.01 8.06 4.46
C ILE A 162 -0.46 9.23 3.60
N GLN A 163 -1.44 9.03 2.72
CA GLN A 163 -2.02 10.11 1.92
C GLN A 163 -2.51 11.26 2.81
N ARG A 164 -3.27 10.96 3.88
CA ARG A 164 -3.74 11.96 4.85
C ARG A 164 -2.60 12.68 5.57
N ALA A 165 -1.54 11.97 5.95
CA ALA A 165 -0.39 12.59 6.59
C ALA A 165 0.28 13.61 5.66
N TYR A 166 0.48 13.25 4.39
CA TYR A 166 1.05 14.14 3.39
C TYR A 166 0.09 15.31 3.06
N THR A 167 -1.16 15.05 2.69
CA THR A 167 -2.04 16.06 2.09
C THR A 167 -2.87 16.86 3.09
N ASN A 168 -3.10 16.33 4.30
CA ASN A 168 -3.99 16.92 5.29
C ASN A 168 -3.32 17.18 6.64
N GLN A 169 -2.00 16.93 6.74
CA GLN A 169 -1.24 17.02 8.00
C GLN A 169 -1.83 16.16 9.14
N GLU A 170 -2.64 15.15 8.80
CA GLU A 170 -3.31 14.31 9.78
C GLU A 170 -2.49 13.06 10.07
N ILE A 171 -1.54 13.19 10.99
CA ILE A 171 -0.57 12.12 11.29
C ILE A 171 -1.11 11.01 12.20
N ARG A 172 -2.24 11.23 12.89
CA ARG A 172 -2.75 10.28 13.92
C ARG A 172 -2.96 8.87 13.38
N PHE A 173 -3.45 8.73 12.15
CA PHE A 173 -3.70 7.42 11.55
C PHE A 173 -2.40 6.68 11.27
N TYR A 174 -1.41 7.38 10.71
CA TYR A 174 -0.06 6.84 10.53
C TYR A 174 0.53 6.42 11.88
N LYS A 175 0.43 7.26 12.92
CA LYS A 175 0.99 6.95 14.25
C LYS A 175 0.39 5.69 14.88
N THR A 176 -0.90 5.42 14.69
CA THR A 176 -1.54 4.19 15.18
C THR A 176 -0.93 2.92 14.58
N ILE A 177 -0.41 2.98 13.36
CA ILE A 177 0.14 1.83 12.62
C ILE A 177 1.64 1.95 12.33
N GLU A 178 2.33 2.93 12.92
CA GLU A 178 3.74 3.24 12.63
C GLU A 178 4.65 2.02 12.80
N SER A 179 4.36 1.18 13.80
CA SER A 179 5.11 -0.07 14.05
C SER A 179 5.04 -1.09 12.90
N LYS A 180 4.05 -0.99 12.02
CA LYS A 180 3.90 -1.86 10.84
C LYS A 180 4.68 -1.35 9.64
N ILE A 181 5.04 -0.07 9.60
CA ILE A 181 5.70 0.54 8.45
C ILE A 181 7.20 0.40 8.63
N LYS A 182 7.78 -0.63 8.00
CA LYS A 182 9.21 -0.90 8.04
C LYS A 182 10.00 0.14 7.24
N TYR A 183 9.42 0.58 6.12
CA TYR A 183 10.05 1.51 5.21
C TYR A 183 9.01 2.38 4.51
N LEU A 184 9.26 3.69 4.46
CA LEU A 184 8.50 4.63 3.66
C LEU A 184 9.50 5.44 2.84
N VAL A 185 9.33 5.47 1.52
CA VAL A 185 10.23 6.17 0.60
C VAL A 185 9.48 7.28 -0.09
N ASP A 186 10.01 8.49 0.01
CA ASP A 186 9.52 9.61 -0.78
C ASP A 186 10.32 9.74 -2.09
N LEU A 187 9.77 9.19 -3.18
CA LEU A 187 10.52 8.99 -4.43
C LEU A 187 10.98 10.27 -5.12
N TYR A 188 10.32 11.40 -4.86
CA TYR A 188 10.63 12.67 -5.54
C TYR A 188 11.24 13.72 -4.63
N ASP A 189 11.47 13.39 -3.36
CA ASP A 189 12.23 14.24 -2.46
C ASP A 189 13.74 13.97 -2.55
N THR A 190 14.28 14.00 -3.77
CA THR A 190 15.67 13.59 -4.04
C THR A 190 16.70 14.58 -3.49
N SER A 191 16.32 15.83 -3.26
CA SER A 191 17.17 16.85 -2.63
C SER A 191 17.55 16.48 -1.20
N ASN A 192 16.69 15.72 -0.51
CA ASN A 192 16.90 15.27 0.85
C ASN A 192 17.50 13.86 0.91
N TYR A 193 18.12 13.35 -0.15
CA TYR A 193 18.76 12.03 -0.11
C TYR A 193 19.94 12.00 0.89
N PRO A 194 20.05 10.99 1.79
CA PRO A 194 19.23 9.78 1.91
C PRO A 194 18.05 9.88 2.91
N ASP A 195 17.81 11.05 3.49
CA ASP A 195 16.78 11.30 4.52
C ASP A 195 15.33 11.27 3.99
N ASN A 196 15.14 11.22 2.67
CA ASN A 196 13.85 10.91 2.04
C ASN A 196 13.44 9.42 2.17
N TYR A 197 14.30 8.60 2.80
CA TYR A 197 14.02 7.22 3.18
C TYR A 197 13.75 7.13 4.69
N TYR A 198 12.49 6.90 5.03
CA TYR A 198 12.05 6.79 6.41
C TYR A 198 12.07 5.34 6.88
N SER A 199 12.62 5.13 8.07
CA SER A 199 12.81 3.83 8.70
C SER A 199 12.86 3.98 10.22
N LYS A 200 13.08 2.90 10.96
CA LYS A 200 13.28 2.98 12.42
C LYS A 200 14.40 3.96 12.84
N LYS A 201 15.44 4.11 12.00
CA LYS A 201 16.57 5.04 12.26
C LYS A 201 16.27 6.49 11.86
N ASN A 202 15.39 6.68 10.87
CA ASN A 202 14.92 8.00 10.44
C ASN A 202 13.38 7.98 10.42
N PRO A 203 12.71 8.19 11.57
CA PRO A 203 11.26 8.12 11.65
C PRO A 203 10.60 9.17 10.75
N PHE A 204 9.50 8.78 10.11
CA PHE A 204 8.66 9.69 9.35
C PHE A 204 7.99 10.71 10.26
N ASP A 205 8.00 11.97 9.80
CA ASP A 205 7.28 13.08 10.42
C ASP A 205 6.79 14.00 9.30
N ILE A 206 5.58 14.54 9.45
CA ILE A 206 4.99 15.47 8.47
C ILE A 206 5.84 16.72 8.25
N LYS A 207 6.70 17.09 9.21
CA LYS A 207 7.62 18.24 9.08
C LYS A 207 8.83 17.96 8.20
N LYS A 208 9.11 16.69 7.89
CA LYS A 208 10.25 16.26 7.08
C LYS A 208 9.89 16.08 5.60
N ILE A 209 8.61 16.11 5.25
CA ILE A 209 8.19 15.80 3.88
C ILE A 209 8.66 16.89 2.92
N GLY A 210 9.19 16.48 1.77
CA GLY A 210 9.39 17.39 0.65
C GLY A 210 8.07 18.04 0.19
N PRO A 211 8.15 19.11 -0.61
CA PRO A 211 6.98 19.81 -1.13
C PRO A 211 6.04 18.86 -1.89
N LEU A 212 4.73 19.13 -1.80
CA LEU A 212 3.68 18.38 -2.50
C LEU A 212 3.43 18.90 -3.91
#